data_AF-A0A7C4RCE5-F1
#
_entry.id   AF-A0A7C4RCE5-F1
#
_cell.length_a   1.000
_cell.length_b   1.000
_cell.length_c   1.000
_cell.angle_alpha   90.00
_cell.angle_beta   90.00
_cell.angle_gamma   90.00
#
_symmetry.space_group_name_H-M   'P 1'
#
loop_
_entity.id
_entity.type
_entity.pdbx_description
1 polymer ?
#
loop_
_entity_poly.entity_id
_entity_poly.type
_entity_poly.pdbx_seq_one_letter_code
_entity_poly.pdbx_strand_id
1 'polypeptide(L)'
;MTRWFHIILLLVIATSSTTTIEAYPFPSGSWVRYEFYAESNAVSQKWRSFVEETEQIAWSKIEIQKIFKTNVTIRQTTKFRNETQVTTIHTINVKTGEGFALPVIVASNLKPGDQIFASVDFKINNTMPKSYLDINRDINYAILQKTGPLGPKYYFEITQFFWDKETGILCEMETLIYELYEPSENEEIKEYTLWKMKLVEASPDILKLWTTEDAPTVYAMLFFMVLIFLIGSLYVFYLKKRK
;
A
#
# COMPACT_ATOMS: atom_id res chain seq x y z
N MET A 1 32.64 52.07 4.76
CA MET A 1 31.45 52.17 5.64
C MET A 1 30.43 52.98 4.86
N THR A 2 29.20 52.57 4.53
CA THR A 2 28.28 51.66 5.20
C THR A 2 27.21 51.19 4.20
N ARG A 3 27.08 49.87 4.06
CA ARG A 3 25.91 49.02 3.76
C ARG A 3 24.79 49.50 2.81
N TRP A 4 24.74 48.81 1.68
CA TRP A 4 23.55 48.53 0.87
C TRP A 4 22.58 47.62 1.66
N PHE A 5 21.29 47.96 1.71
CA PHE A 5 20.22 47.04 2.10
C PHE A 5 19.50 46.57 0.84
N HIS A 6 19.71 45.30 0.46
CA HIS A 6 18.80 44.60 -0.44
C HIS A 6 17.79 43.85 0.44
N ILE A 7 16.52 44.21 0.35
CA ILE A 7 15.39 43.44 0.89
C ILE A 7 15.16 42.30 -0.10
N ILE A 8 15.50 41.07 0.29
CA ILE A 8 15.09 39.87 -0.43
C ILE A 8 13.68 39.52 0.02
N LEU A 9 12.70 39.77 -0.86
CA LEU A 9 11.32 39.32 -0.69
C LEU A 9 11.26 37.82 -1.01
N LEU A 10 11.17 36.98 0.02
CA LEU A 10 10.90 35.55 -0.14
C LEU A 10 9.40 35.35 -0.42
N LEU A 11 9.07 35.17 -1.70
CA LEU A 11 7.75 34.76 -2.14
C LEU A 11 7.58 33.26 -1.81
N VAL A 12 6.99 32.95 -0.66
CA VAL A 12 6.57 31.58 -0.34
C VAL A 12 5.29 31.32 -1.13
N ILE A 13 5.43 30.72 -2.31
CA ILE A 13 4.30 30.16 -3.04
C ILE A 13 3.87 28.92 -2.26
N ALA A 14 2.79 29.05 -1.49
CA ALA A 14 2.08 27.90 -0.97
C ALA A 14 1.49 27.15 -2.17
N THR A 15 2.20 26.14 -2.65
CA THR A 15 1.64 25.18 -3.60
C THR A 15 0.62 24.36 -2.82
N SER A 16 -0.66 24.66 -2.99
CA SER A 16 -1.71 23.70 -2.68
C SER A 16 -1.46 22.52 -3.62
N SER A 17 -0.89 21.43 -3.11
CA SER A 17 -0.79 20.19 -3.86
C SER A 17 -2.20 19.66 -4.05
N THR A 18 -2.86 20.04 -5.14
CA THR A 18 -3.91 19.22 -5.71
C THR A 18 -3.26 17.89 -6.01
N THR A 19 -3.62 16.85 -5.23
CA THR A 19 -3.24 15.47 -5.48
C THR A 19 -3.80 15.08 -6.84
N THR A 20 -3.04 15.32 -7.90
CA THR A 20 -3.28 14.73 -9.20
C THR A 20 -3.06 13.25 -9.01
N ILE A 21 -4.15 12.48 -8.93
CA ILE A 21 -4.09 11.02 -8.99
C ILE A 21 -3.43 10.70 -10.33
N GLU A 22 -2.16 10.33 -10.29
CA GLU A 22 -1.44 9.87 -11.47
C GLU A 22 -2.18 8.66 -12.05
N ALA A 23 -2.15 8.52 -13.38
CA ALA A 23 -2.66 7.31 -13.99
C ALA A 23 -1.87 6.12 -13.41
N TYR A 24 -2.58 5.11 -12.88
CA TYR A 24 -1.92 3.93 -12.33
C TYR A 24 -0.88 3.37 -13.29
N PRO A 25 0.29 2.96 -12.80
CA PRO A 25 1.40 2.55 -13.65
C PRO A 25 1.21 1.19 -14.32
N PHE A 26 0.09 0.50 -14.09
CA PHE A 26 -0.10 -0.88 -14.51
C PHE A 26 -0.65 -1.01 -15.93
N PRO A 27 -0.03 -1.83 -16.79
CA PRO A 27 -0.68 -2.27 -18.01
C PRO A 27 -1.88 -3.17 -17.70
N SER A 28 -2.89 -3.13 -18.57
CA SER A 28 -3.99 -4.11 -18.56
C SER A 28 -3.43 -5.54 -18.61
N GLY A 29 -4.02 -6.43 -17.82
CA GLY A 29 -3.56 -7.82 -17.66
C GLY A 29 -2.59 -8.02 -16.50
N SER A 30 -2.08 -6.95 -15.88
CA SER A 30 -1.32 -7.04 -14.63
C SER A 30 -2.15 -7.69 -13.53
N TRP A 31 -1.55 -8.52 -12.69
CA TRP A 31 -2.28 -9.24 -11.65
C TRP A 31 -1.45 -9.51 -10.39
N VAL A 32 -2.16 -9.67 -9.28
CA VAL A 32 -1.61 -10.09 -7.99
C VAL A 32 -2.41 -11.25 -7.41
N ARG A 33 -1.77 -12.08 -6.59
CA ARG A 33 -2.42 -13.20 -5.89
C ARG A 33 -2.21 -13.09 -4.39
N TYR A 34 -3.28 -13.36 -3.67
CA TYR A 34 -3.35 -13.35 -2.23
C TYR A 34 -3.66 -14.74 -1.68
N GLU A 35 -3.05 -15.04 -0.55
CA GLU A 35 -3.44 -16.13 0.33
C GLU A 35 -4.10 -15.56 1.59
N PHE A 36 -4.89 -16.42 2.23
CA PHE A 36 -5.68 -16.08 3.40
C PHE A 36 -5.32 -17.00 4.54
N TYR A 37 -5.33 -16.44 5.74
CA TYR A 37 -5.19 -17.17 6.99
C TYR A 37 -6.23 -16.63 7.96
N ALA A 38 -6.90 -17.51 8.67
CA ALA A 38 -7.85 -17.13 9.69
C ALA A 38 -7.74 -18.09 10.87
N GLU A 39 -7.89 -17.55 12.07
CA GLU A 39 -8.01 -18.33 13.29
C GLU A 39 -9.00 -17.66 14.24
N SER A 40 -9.70 -18.45 15.05
CA SER A 40 -10.64 -17.93 16.03
C SER A 40 -10.73 -18.86 17.21
N ASN A 41 -10.76 -18.29 18.41
CA ASN A 41 -11.21 -18.98 19.62
C ASN A 41 -12.58 -18.47 20.11
N ALA A 42 -13.26 -17.63 19.29
CA ALA A 42 -14.53 -17.04 19.64
C ALA A 42 -15.67 -18.08 19.63
N VAL A 43 -16.59 -17.95 20.59
CA VAL A 43 -17.77 -18.83 20.67
C VAL A 43 -18.85 -18.37 19.68
N SER A 44 -18.80 -17.12 19.23
CA SER A 44 -19.70 -16.58 18.21
C SER A 44 -19.70 -17.42 16.94
N GLN A 45 -20.90 -17.92 16.57
CA GLN A 45 -21.10 -18.67 15.33
C GLN A 45 -20.74 -17.83 14.10
N LYS A 46 -20.97 -16.51 14.16
CA LYS A 46 -20.70 -15.59 13.06
C LYS A 46 -19.22 -15.61 12.67
N TRP A 47 -18.32 -15.49 13.65
CA TRP A 47 -16.88 -15.44 13.35
C TRP A 47 -16.31 -16.82 13.08
N ARG A 48 -16.82 -17.87 13.73
CA ARG A 48 -16.45 -19.25 13.39
C ARG A 48 -16.78 -19.58 11.94
N SER A 49 -17.98 -19.28 11.47
CA SER A 49 -18.34 -19.49 10.06
C SER A 49 -17.49 -18.64 9.11
N PHE A 50 -17.14 -17.41 9.48
CA PHE A 50 -16.21 -16.59 8.68
C PHE A 50 -14.80 -17.21 8.57
N VAL A 51 -14.28 -17.80 9.65
CA VAL A 51 -13.02 -18.55 9.62
C VAL A 51 -13.15 -19.80 8.76
N GLU A 52 -14.19 -20.62 8.99
CA GLU A 52 -14.46 -21.84 8.22
C GLU A 52 -14.56 -21.55 6.71
N GLU A 53 -15.26 -20.47 6.32
CA GLU A 53 -15.36 -20.02 4.93
C GLU A 53 -14.00 -19.58 4.36
N THR A 54 -13.20 -18.84 5.15
CA THR A 54 -11.86 -18.41 4.74
C THR A 54 -10.93 -19.60 4.55
N GLU A 55 -11.00 -20.61 5.41
CA GLU A 55 -10.19 -21.83 5.31
C GLU A 55 -10.46 -22.62 4.03
N GLN A 56 -11.66 -22.49 3.43
CA GLN A 56 -11.97 -23.10 2.14
C GLN A 56 -11.29 -22.39 0.96
N ILE A 57 -10.76 -21.18 1.13
CA ILE A 57 -10.10 -20.43 0.07
C ILE A 57 -8.66 -20.91 -0.06
N ALA A 58 -8.26 -21.29 -1.27
CA ALA A 58 -6.87 -21.60 -1.59
C ALA A 58 -6.11 -20.30 -1.89
N TRP A 59 -6.65 -19.46 -2.78
CA TRP A 59 -6.11 -18.15 -3.10
C TRP A 59 -7.17 -17.26 -3.78
N SER A 60 -6.90 -15.96 -3.82
CA SER A 60 -7.66 -15.01 -4.65
C SER A 60 -6.71 -14.20 -5.52
N LYS A 61 -7.02 -14.10 -6.81
CA LYS A 61 -6.24 -13.38 -7.82
C LYS A 61 -7.00 -12.14 -8.25
N ILE A 62 -6.36 -10.99 -8.21
CA ILE A 62 -6.89 -9.71 -8.70
C ILE A 62 -6.14 -9.34 -9.98
N GLU A 63 -6.85 -9.23 -11.09
CA GLU A 63 -6.31 -8.89 -12.41
C GLU A 63 -6.88 -7.56 -12.89
N ILE A 64 -6.02 -6.60 -13.20
CA ILE A 64 -6.40 -5.28 -13.70
C ILE A 64 -6.84 -5.41 -15.15
N GLN A 65 -8.10 -5.08 -15.44
CA GLN A 65 -8.66 -5.13 -16.78
C GLN A 65 -8.57 -3.79 -17.50
N LYS A 66 -8.87 -2.71 -16.79
CA LYS A 66 -8.96 -1.38 -17.39
C LYS A 66 -8.81 -0.31 -16.34
N ILE A 67 -8.08 0.74 -16.68
CA ILE A 67 -7.95 1.94 -15.86
C ILE A 67 -8.49 3.11 -16.69
N PHE A 68 -9.42 3.88 -16.12
CA PHE A 68 -9.97 5.07 -16.76
C PHE A 68 -10.23 6.15 -15.72
N LYS A 69 -9.44 7.22 -15.76
CA LYS A 69 -9.45 8.28 -14.74
C LYS A 69 -9.23 7.67 -13.34
N THR A 70 -10.22 7.78 -12.46
CA THR A 70 -10.18 7.23 -11.10
C THR A 70 -10.82 5.84 -10.99
N ASN A 71 -11.34 5.29 -12.09
CA ASN A 71 -11.98 3.98 -12.09
C ASN A 71 -11.01 2.89 -12.54
N VAL A 72 -10.89 1.85 -11.73
CA VAL A 72 -10.10 0.65 -12.01
C VAL A 72 -11.06 -0.53 -12.07
N THR A 73 -11.19 -1.13 -13.24
CA THR A 73 -11.93 -2.38 -13.41
C THR A 73 -10.98 -3.55 -13.17
N ILE A 74 -11.34 -4.42 -12.23
CA ILE A 74 -10.60 -5.62 -11.88
C ILE A 74 -11.45 -6.87 -12.13
N ARG A 75 -10.78 -7.97 -12.45
CA ARG A 75 -11.32 -9.31 -12.40
C ARG A 75 -10.76 -10.00 -11.16
N GLN A 76 -11.62 -10.39 -10.24
CA GLN A 76 -11.26 -11.21 -9.10
C GLN A 76 -11.59 -12.67 -9.44
N THR A 77 -10.61 -13.56 -9.29
CA THR A 77 -10.83 -15.01 -9.36
C THR A 77 -10.46 -15.60 -8.02
N THR A 78 -11.42 -16.22 -7.34
CA THR A 78 -11.20 -16.94 -6.08
C THR A 78 -11.20 -18.44 -6.36
N LYS A 79 -10.11 -19.10 -5.99
CA LYS A 79 -9.95 -20.55 -6.06
C LYS A 79 -10.22 -21.13 -4.68
N PHE A 80 -11.11 -22.11 -4.62
CA PHE A 80 -11.40 -22.87 -3.41
C PHE A 80 -10.56 -24.16 -3.37
N ARG A 81 -10.32 -24.68 -2.17
CA ARG A 81 -9.57 -25.92 -1.93
C ARG A 81 -10.26 -27.17 -2.50
N ASN A 82 -11.57 -27.10 -2.73
CA ASN A 82 -12.32 -28.13 -3.46
C ASN A 82 -12.15 -28.05 -4.99
N GLU A 83 -11.13 -27.33 -5.46
CA GLU A 83 -10.78 -27.08 -6.86
C GLU A 83 -11.77 -26.23 -7.67
N THR A 84 -12.90 -25.79 -7.09
CA THR A 84 -13.83 -24.89 -7.78
C THR A 84 -13.29 -23.46 -7.84
N GLN A 85 -13.78 -22.67 -8.80
CA GLN A 85 -13.41 -21.27 -8.96
C GLN A 85 -14.64 -20.40 -9.17
N VAL A 86 -14.62 -19.21 -8.59
CA VAL A 86 -15.60 -18.16 -8.85
C VAL A 86 -14.86 -16.94 -9.37
N THR A 87 -15.39 -16.33 -10.43
CA THR A 87 -14.84 -15.11 -11.01
C THR A 87 -15.88 -14.01 -11.01
N THR A 88 -15.49 -12.84 -10.50
CA THR A 88 -16.31 -11.64 -10.44
C THR A 88 -15.55 -10.46 -11.05
N ILE A 89 -16.28 -9.50 -11.59
CA ILE A 89 -15.71 -8.26 -12.13
C ILE A 89 -16.22 -7.11 -11.27
N HIS A 90 -15.28 -6.28 -10.82
CA HIS A 90 -15.56 -5.10 -10.01
C HIS A 90 -15.02 -3.86 -10.71
N THR A 91 -15.69 -2.73 -10.55
CA THR A 91 -15.15 -1.43 -10.96
C THR A 91 -15.03 -0.57 -9.72
N ILE A 92 -13.80 -0.21 -9.38
CA ILE A 92 -13.44 0.50 -8.16
C ILE A 92 -13.17 1.95 -8.52
N ASN A 93 -13.85 2.89 -7.88
CA ASN A 93 -13.45 4.28 -7.95
C ASN A 93 -12.43 4.55 -6.84
N VAL A 94 -11.15 4.60 -7.18
CA VAL A 94 -10.05 4.70 -6.21
C VAL A 94 -10.01 6.05 -5.47
N LYS A 95 -10.79 7.04 -5.93
CA LYS A 95 -10.96 8.31 -5.22
C LYS A 95 -12.04 8.22 -4.14
N THR A 96 -13.11 7.48 -4.37
CA THR A 96 -14.28 7.42 -3.47
C THR A 96 -14.38 6.11 -2.68
N GLY A 97 -13.63 5.07 -3.08
CA GLY A 97 -13.72 3.72 -2.50
C GLY A 97 -14.95 2.93 -2.97
N GLU A 98 -15.75 3.46 -3.89
CA GLU A 98 -16.98 2.80 -4.35
C GLU A 98 -16.69 1.60 -5.27
N GLY A 99 -17.53 0.57 -5.16
CA GLY A 99 -17.58 -0.56 -6.11
C GLY A 99 -16.81 -1.82 -5.71
N PHE A 100 -16.07 -1.80 -4.60
CA PHE A 100 -15.47 -3.00 -4.02
C PHE A 100 -15.28 -2.87 -2.51
N ALA A 101 -15.57 -3.95 -1.77
CA ALA A 101 -15.65 -3.91 -0.30
C ALA A 101 -14.28 -3.81 0.39
N LEU A 102 -13.22 -4.29 -0.25
CA LEU A 102 -11.87 -4.27 0.30
C LEU A 102 -10.97 -3.34 -0.54
N PRO A 103 -10.21 -2.43 0.06
CA PRO A 103 -9.33 -1.51 -0.67
C PRO A 103 -8.05 -2.20 -1.19
N VAL A 104 -8.18 -3.22 -2.04
CA VAL A 104 -7.03 -3.95 -2.61
C VAL A 104 -6.14 -3.08 -3.49
N ILE A 105 -6.69 -1.99 -4.03
CA ILE A 105 -6.01 -1.01 -4.85
C ILE A 105 -6.45 0.39 -4.36
N VAL A 106 -5.48 1.22 -4.01
CA VAL A 106 -5.66 2.63 -3.59
C VAL A 106 -4.74 3.52 -4.41
N ALA A 107 -5.00 4.83 -4.44
CA ALA A 107 -4.19 5.76 -5.22
C ALA A 107 -2.69 5.60 -4.94
N SER A 108 -1.86 5.71 -5.99
CA SER A 108 -0.40 5.64 -5.87
C SER A 108 0.16 6.88 -5.18
N ASN A 109 1.37 6.73 -4.64
CA ASN A 109 2.20 7.79 -4.06
C ASN A 109 1.55 8.58 -2.92
N LEU A 110 0.55 8.01 -2.24
CA LEU A 110 0.00 8.56 -1.02
C LEU A 110 1.08 8.69 0.06
N LYS A 111 0.95 9.68 0.91
CA LYS A 111 1.89 10.00 2.00
C LYS A 111 1.16 10.01 3.34
N PRO A 112 1.88 9.94 4.46
CA PRO A 112 1.27 10.06 5.78
C PRO A 112 0.41 11.33 5.86
N GLY A 113 -0.84 11.18 6.32
CA GLY A 113 -1.84 12.23 6.38
C GLY A 113 -2.78 12.29 5.18
N ASP A 114 -2.41 11.72 4.02
CA ASP A 114 -3.28 11.68 2.85
C ASP A 114 -4.47 10.74 3.09
N GLN A 115 -5.64 11.13 2.57
CA GLN A 115 -6.84 10.30 2.60
C GLN A 115 -6.74 9.17 1.57
N ILE A 116 -7.11 7.96 1.99
CA ILE A 116 -7.21 6.80 1.12
C ILE A 116 -8.40 6.96 0.17
N PHE A 117 -9.55 7.37 0.73
CA PHE A 117 -10.75 7.70 -0.03
C PHE A 117 -11.34 9.03 0.46
N ALA A 118 -11.84 9.84 -0.45
CA ALA A 118 -12.41 11.16 -0.14
C ALA A 118 -13.74 11.08 0.64
N SER A 119 -14.42 9.93 0.61
CA SER A 119 -15.75 9.73 1.23
C SER A 119 -15.69 9.37 2.71
N VAL A 120 -14.51 9.00 3.23
CA VAL A 120 -14.33 8.50 4.60
C VAL A 120 -13.09 9.12 5.23
N ASP A 121 -13.13 9.37 6.54
CA ASP A 121 -11.95 9.82 7.29
C ASP A 121 -11.02 8.63 7.57
N PHE A 122 -10.40 8.13 6.50
CA PHE A 122 -9.45 7.03 6.52
C PHE A 122 -8.19 7.44 5.77
N LYS A 123 -7.08 7.51 6.50
CA LYS A 123 -5.83 8.15 6.05
C LYS A 123 -4.63 7.23 6.22
N ILE A 124 -3.58 7.49 5.45
CA ILE A 124 -2.28 6.86 5.68
C ILE A 124 -1.73 7.36 7.02
N ASN A 125 -1.47 6.44 7.94
CA ASN A 125 -0.90 6.74 9.24
C ASN A 125 0.61 6.95 9.16
N ASN A 126 1.32 6.10 8.42
CA ASN A 126 2.77 6.16 8.29
C ASN A 126 3.25 5.48 7.00
N THR A 127 4.52 5.69 6.64
CA THR A 127 5.23 4.95 5.60
C THR A 127 6.46 4.31 6.22
N MET A 128 6.69 3.02 5.97
CA MET A 128 7.85 2.30 6.50
C MET A 128 8.43 1.33 5.46
N PRO A 129 9.75 1.08 5.47
CA PRO A 129 10.34 0.07 4.62
C PRO A 129 9.93 -1.33 5.10
N LYS A 130 9.42 -2.17 4.18
CA LYS A 130 9.11 -3.58 4.45
C LYS A 130 9.28 -4.40 3.18
N SER A 131 9.65 -5.68 3.34
CA SER A 131 9.88 -6.59 2.21
C SER A 131 8.63 -7.39 1.87
N TYR A 132 8.27 -7.43 0.60
CA TYR A 132 7.25 -8.32 0.04
C TYR A 132 7.77 -8.94 -1.23
N LEU A 133 7.51 -10.24 -1.43
CA LEU A 133 8.05 -11.01 -2.56
C LEU A 133 9.58 -10.85 -2.70
N ASP A 134 10.27 -10.84 -1.56
CA ASP A 134 11.73 -10.65 -1.42
C ASP A 134 12.27 -9.30 -1.94
N ILE A 135 11.40 -8.30 -2.13
CA ILE A 135 11.77 -6.96 -2.58
C ILE A 135 11.45 -5.94 -1.47
N ASN A 136 12.43 -5.09 -1.13
CA ASN A 136 12.24 -4.00 -0.18
C ASN A 136 11.49 -2.84 -0.82
N ARG A 137 10.42 -2.39 -0.16
CA ARG A 137 9.55 -1.34 -0.67
C ARG A 137 9.18 -0.35 0.45
N ASP A 138 8.88 0.89 0.06
CA ASP A 138 8.20 1.83 0.94
C ASP A 138 6.73 1.41 1.04
N ILE A 139 6.27 1.09 2.24
CA ILE A 139 4.92 0.59 2.49
C ILE A 139 4.13 1.62 3.28
N ASN A 140 3.02 2.06 2.71
CA ASN A 140 2.03 2.87 3.38
C ASN A 140 1.19 2.01 4.31
N TYR A 141 1.08 2.45 5.55
CA TYR A 141 0.35 1.78 6.61
C TYR A 141 -0.86 2.62 7.02
N ALA A 142 -2.01 1.96 7.16
CA ALA A 142 -3.16 2.56 7.82
C ALA A 142 -3.84 1.59 8.79
N ILE A 143 -4.51 2.15 9.80
CA ILE A 143 -5.29 1.42 10.79
C ILE A 143 -6.73 1.94 10.80
N LEU A 144 -7.68 1.01 10.79
CA LEU A 144 -9.09 1.26 11.01
C LEU A 144 -9.49 0.58 12.31
N GLN A 145 -10.18 1.31 13.18
CA GLN A 145 -10.74 0.76 14.42
C GLN A 145 -12.24 0.92 14.40
N LYS A 146 -12.94 -0.14 14.80
CA LYS A 146 -14.41 -0.14 14.87
C LYS A 146 -14.86 -0.85 16.14
N THR A 147 -15.83 -0.25 16.80
CA THR A 147 -16.59 -0.90 17.89
C THR A 147 -18.03 -1.03 17.50
N GLY A 148 -18.70 -2.07 17.96
CA GLY A 148 -20.14 -2.19 17.76
C GLY A 148 -20.80 -3.23 18.67
N PRO A 149 -22.13 -3.21 18.76
CA PRO A 149 -22.88 -4.24 19.46
C PRO A 149 -22.85 -5.57 18.68
N LEU A 150 -22.83 -6.68 19.40
CA LEU A 150 -22.92 -8.06 18.89
C LEU A 150 -23.89 -8.87 19.76
N GLY A 151 -25.19 -8.61 19.62
CA GLY A 151 -26.20 -9.18 20.51
C GLY A 151 -26.03 -8.64 21.94
N PRO A 152 -25.89 -9.49 22.97
CA PRO A 152 -25.61 -9.05 24.34
C PRO A 152 -24.12 -8.69 24.57
N LYS A 153 -23.25 -8.90 23.58
CA LYS A 153 -21.81 -8.61 23.66
C LYS A 153 -21.48 -7.30 22.93
N TYR A 154 -20.28 -6.80 23.13
CA TYR A 154 -19.65 -5.81 22.26
C TYR A 154 -18.47 -6.43 21.51
N TYR A 155 -18.11 -5.87 20.37
CA TYR A 155 -16.88 -6.23 19.69
C TYR A 155 -16.00 -5.02 19.46
N PHE A 156 -14.69 -5.25 19.47
CA PHE A 156 -13.68 -4.30 19.05
C PHE A 156 -12.88 -4.91 17.89
N GLU A 157 -12.85 -4.22 16.77
CA GLU A 157 -12.18 -4.63 15.55
C GLU A 157 -11.06 -3.65 15.24
N ILE A 158 -9.87 -4.18 15.01
CA ILE A 158 -8.70 -3.45 14.52
C ILE A 158 -8.33 -4.06 13.18
N THR A 159 -8.35 -3.26 12.12
CA THR A 159 -7.89 -3.67 10.82
C THR A 159 -6.69 -2.82 10.41
N GLN A 160 -5.59 -3.50 10.07
CA GLN A 160 -4.36 -2.92 9.57
C GLN A 160 -4.22 -3.20 8.08
N PHE A 161 -3.74 -2.21 7.35
CA PHE A 161 -3.53 -2.29 5.92
C PHE A 161 -2.12 -1.83 5.57
N PHE A 162 -1.51 -2.52 4.62
CA PHE A 162 -0.17 -2.28 4.14
C PHE A 162 -0.19 -2.23 2.62
N TRP A 163 -0.07 -1.05 2.03
CA TRP A 163 0.01 -0.87 0.57
C TRP A 163 1.41 -0.51 0.14
N ASP A 164 1.86 -1.04 -0.99
CA ASP A 164 3.03 -0.53 -1.67
C ASP A 164 2.79 0.94 -2.06
N LYS A 165 3.67 1.85 -1.61
CA LYS A 165 3.46 3.29 -1.78
C LYS A 165 3.45 3.70 -3.24
N GLU A 166 4.39 3.21 -4.04
CA GLU A 166 4.53 3.65 -5.43
C GLU A 166 3.38 3.15 -6.31
N THR A 167 2.90 1.94 -6.05
CA THR A 167 1.94 1.26 -6.92
C THR A 167 0.51 1.29 -6.37
N GLY A 168 0.33 1.48 -5.06
CA GLY A 168 -0.98 1.49 -4.40
C GLY A 168 -1.64 0.12 -4.24
N ILE A 169 -0.91 -0.96 -4.54
CA ILE A 169 -1.39 -2.34 -4.36
C ILE A 169 -1.28 -2.73 -2.89
N LEU A 170 -2.34 -3.35 -2.37
CA LEU A 170 -2.34 -3.92 -1.03
C LEU A 170 -1.37 -5.10 -0.98
N CYS A 171 -0.40 -5.06 -0.08
CA CYS A 171 0.56 -6.12 0.17
C CYS A 171 0.07 -7.05 1.29
N GLU A 172 -0.56 -6.48 2.31
CA GLU A 172 -1.04 -7.23 3.47
C GLU A 172 -2.20 -6.50 4.15
N MET A 173 -3.13 -7.28 4.67
CA MET A 173 -4.21 -6.81 5.53
C MET A 173 -4.35 -7.77 6.68
N GLU A 174 -4.51 -7.24 7.88
CA GLU A 174 -4.71 -8.02 9.10
C GLU A 174 -5.89 -7.42 9.87
N THR A 175 -6.87 -8.24 10.19
CA THR A 175 -8.02 -7.87 11.01
C THR A 175 -8.01 -8.72 12.27
N LEU A 176 -8.03 -8.05 13.42
CA LEU A 176 -8.16 -8.66 14.72
C LEU A 176 -9.45 -8.17 15.37
N ILE A 177 -10.29 -9.10 15.76
CA ILE A 177 -11.59 -8.85 16.38
C ILE A 177 -11.56 -9.44 17.77
N TYR A 178 -11.88 -8.63 18.77
CA TYR A 178 -12.10 -9.04 20.15
C TYR A 178 -13.58 -9.00 20.47
N GLU A 179 -14.09 -10.04 21.13
CA GLU A 179 -15.40 -9.99 21.75
C GLU A 179 -15.27 -9.64 23.22
N LEU A 180 -15.95 -8.57 23.61
CA LEU A 180 -15.98 -8.05 24.97
C LEU A 180 -17.33 -8.41 25.59
N TYR A 181 -17.28 -9.07 26.73
CA TYR A 181 -18.42 -9.25 27.61
C TYR A 181 -18.72 -7.92 28.32
N GLU A 182 -19.98 -7.68 28.71
CA GLU A 182 -20.27 -6.55 29.61
C GLU A 182 -19.35 -6.65 30.83
N PRO A 183 -18.75 -5.53 31.27
CA PRO A 183 -17.75 -5.54 32.33
C PRO A 183 -18.40 -5.95 33.66
N SER A 184 -18.48 -7.25 33.92
CA SER A 184 -18.43 -7.75 35.29
C SER A 184 -16.99 -7.63 35.75
N GLU A 185 -16.78 -7.19 36.99
CA GLU A 185 -15.58 -6.50 37.50
C GLU A 185 -14.20 -7.17 37.31
N ASN A 186 -14.04 -8.31 36.62
CA ASN A 186 -12.76 -9.02 36.46
C ASN A 186 -12.61 -9.85 35.16
N GLU A 187 -13.27 -9.53 34.04
CA GLU A 187 -13.12 -10.36 32.83
C GLU A 187 -11.98 -9.93 31.89
N GLU A 188 -10.96 -10.79 31.85
CA GLU A 188 -9.90 -10.88 30.85
C GLU A 188 -10.51 -11.04 29.43
N ILE A 189 -9.90 -10.45 28.39
CA ILE A 189 -10.35 -10.62 27.00
C ILE A 189 -10.21 -12.10 26.62
N LYS A 190 -11.31 -12.85 26.59
CA LYS A 190 -11.29 -14.31 26.39
C LYS A 190 -11.38 -14.76 24.93
N GLU A 191 -11.95 -13.94 24.04
CA GLU A 191 -12.29 -14.34 22.68
C GLU A 191 -11.75 -13.38 21.62
N TYR A 192 -11.11 -13.95 20.60
CA TYR A 192 -10.57 -13.25 19.47
C TYR A 192 -10.78 -14.01 18.16
N THR A 193 -10.78 -13.26 17.05
CA THR A 193 -10.68 -13.78 15.70
C THR A 193 -9.64 -12.97 14.95
N LEU A 194 -8.67 -13.66 14.37
CA LEU A 194 -7.62 -13.09 13.53
C LEU A 194 -7.86 -13.53 12.10
N TRP A 195 -7.80 -12.58 11.18
CA TRP A 195 -7.87 -12.82 9.75
C TRP A 195 -6.75 -12.04 9.06
N LYS A 196 -6.06 -12.70 8.14
CA LYS A 196 -4.96 -12.13 7.37
C LYS A 196 -5.14 -12.43 5.90
N MET A 197 -4.82 -11.43 5.09
CA MET A 197 -4.66 -11.56 3.65
C MET A 197 -3.26 -11.07 3.29
N LYS A 198 -2.49 -11.88 2.57
CA LYS A 198 -1.10 -11.59 2.24
C LYS A 198 -0.83 -11.79 0.76
N LEU A 199 -0.14 -10.84 0.15
CA LEU A 199 0.37 -10.95 -1.21
C LEU A 199 1.44 -12.04 -1.28
N VAL A 200 1.26 -12.99 -2.19
CA VAL A 200 2.18 -14.13 -2.38
C VAL A 200 2.75 -14.22 -3.78
N GLU A 201 2.11 -13.57 -4.77
CA GLU A 201 2.57 -13.61 -6.15
C GLU A 201 2.09 -12.36 -6.90
N ALA A 202 2.86 -11.91 -7.88
CA ALA A 202 2.50 -10.81 -8.76
C ALA A 202 2.97 -11.08 -10.19
N SER A 203 2.32 -10.46 -11.16
CA SER A 203 2.71 -10.56 -12.57
C SER A 203 4.08 -9.91 -12.80
N PRO A 204 4.82 -10.34 -13.85
CA PRO A 204 6.12 -9.74 -14.19
C PRO A 204 6.07 -8.22 -14.39
N ASP A 205 4.96 -7.69 -14.90
CA ASP A 205 4.79 -6.24 -15.09
C ASP A 205 4.77 -5.47 -13.77
N ILE A 206 4.14 -6.03 -12.72
CA ILE A 206 4.14 -5.43 -11.38
C ILE A 206 5.52 -5.58 -10.74
N LEU A 207 6.12 -6.78 -10.84
CA LEU A 207 7.46 -7.02 -10.31
C LEU A 207 8.50 -6.09 -10.95
N LYS A 208 8.37 -5.82 -12.26
CA LYS A 208 9.24 -4.87 -12.95
C LYS A 208 9.19 -3.48 -12.33
N LEU A 209 8.01 -3.00 -11.95
CA LEU A 209 7.84 -1.72 -11.24
C LEU A 209 8.46 -1.75 -9.84
N TRP A 210 8.53 -2.93 -9.21
CA TRP A 210 9.14 -3.08 -7.89
C TRP A 210 10.66 -3.18 -7.94
N THR A 211 11.19 -3.66 -9.07
CA THR A 211 12.62 -3.88 -9.29
C THR A 211 13.29 -2.79 -10.13
N THR A 212 12.61 -1.70 -10.51
CA THR A 212 13.27 -0.59 -11.21
C THR A 212 14.27 0.07 -10.26
N GLU A 213 15.47 -0.48 -10.23
CA GLU A 213 16.65 0.17 -9.72
C GLU A 213 16.88 1.45 -10.54
N ASP A 214 16.67 2.61 -9.92
CA ASP A 214 17.28 3.88 -10.36
C ASP A 214 18.81 3.88 -10.15
N ALA A 215 19.40 2.75 -9.74
CA ALA A 215 20.82 2.59 -9.49
C ALA A 215 21.72 2.89 -10.70
N PRO A 216 21.42 2.44 -11.95
CA PRO A 216 22.36 2.61 -13.05
C PRO A 216 22.59 4.08 -13.40
N THR A 217 21.57 4.92 -13.30
CA THR A 217 21.65 6.36 -13.63
C THR A 217 22.42 7.13 -12.58
N VAL A 218 22.25 6.84 -11.29
CA VAL A 218 23.00 7.52 -10.21
C VAL A 218 24.48 7.12 -10.24
N TYR A 219 24.79 5.83 -10.41
CA TYR A 219 26.18 5.38 -10.53
C TYR A 219 26.85 5.88 -11.81
N ALA A 220 26.14 5.93 -12.94
CA ALA A 220 26.65 6.53 -14.17
C ALA A 220 26.91 8.04 -14.00
N MET A 221 26.00 8.80 -13.38
CA MET A 221 26.20 10.23 -13.12
C MET A 221 27.39 10.48 -12.18
N LEU A 222 27.54 9.70 -11.10
CA LEU A 222 28.68 9.79 -10.20
C LEU A 222 29.99 9.43 -10.92
N PHE A 223 29.98 8.39 -11.76
CA PHE A 223 31.13 8.00 -12.58
C PHE A 223 31.52 9.12 -13.56
N PHE A 224 30.57 9.73 -14.26
CA PHE A 224 30.83 10.86 -15.16
C PHE A 224 31.36 12.09 -14.41
N MET A 225 30.84 12.40 -13.22
CA MET A 225 31.36 13.50 -12.39
C MET A 225 32.81 13.26 -11.98
N VAL A 226 33.17 12.04 -11.54
CA VAL A 226 34.54 11.68 -11.18
C VAL A 226 35.47 11.76 -12.40
N LEU A 227 34.99 11.28 -13.57
CA LEU A 227 35.76 11.33 -14.82
C LEU A 227 36.08 12.78 -15.25
N ILE A 228 35.08 13.67 -15.19
CA ILE A 228 35.27 15.10 -15.51
C ILE A 228 36.29 15.74 -14.56
N PHE A 229 36.23 15.41 -13.27
CA PHE A 229 37.17 15.92 -12.27
C PHE A 229 38.61 15.47 -12.52
N LEU A 230 38.79 14.19 -12.90
CA LEU A 230 40.10 13.63 -13.24
C LEU A 230 40.68 14.26 -14.51
N ILE A 231 39.86 14.41 -15.57
CA ILE A 231 40.28 15.07 -16.82
C ILE A 231 40.66 16.53 -16.56
N GLY A 232 39.85 17.26 -15.80
CA GLY A 232 40.14 18.64 -15.42
C GLY A 232 41.45 18.77 -14.62
N SER A 233 41.67 17.86 -13.67
CA SER A 233 42.90 17.83 -12.86
C SER A 233 44.14 17.53 -13.69
N LEU A 234 44.07 16.55 -14.60
CA LEU A 234 45.13 16.22 -15.54
C LEU A 234 45.44 17.38 -16.50
N TYR A 235 44.41 18.07 -16.98
CA TYR A 235 44.56 19.24 -17.84
C TYR A 235 45.26 20.41 -17.14
N VAL A 236 44.87 20.71 -15.89
CA VAL A 236 45.56 21.72 -15.06
C VAL A 236 47.02 21.35 -14.82
N PHE A 237 47.30 20.08 -14.51
CA PHE A 237 48.66 19.58 -14.32
C PHE A 237 49.50 19.71 -15.60
N TYR A 238 48.92 19.37 -16.75
CA TYR A 238 49.55 19.51 -18.06
C TYR A 238 49.91 20.97 -18.38
N LEU A 239 48.98 21.90 -18.15
CA LEU A 239 49.22 23.33 -18.35
C LEU A 239 50.31 23.88 -17.43
N LYS A 240 50.41 23.39 -16.19
CA LYS A 240 51.44 23.80 -15.23
C LYS A 240 52.84 23.34 -15.63
N LYS A 241 52.97 22.21 -16.33
CA LYS A 241 54.25 21.65 -16.79
C LYS A 241 54.80 22.33 -18.07
N ARG A 242 53.96 23.08 -18.78
CA ARG A 242 54.34 23.82 -20.01
C ARG A 242 54.82 25.25 -19.75
N LYS A 243 54.61 25.78 -18.54
CA LYS A 243 55.18 27.06 -18.08
C LYS A 243 56.48 26.82 -17.35
#